data_AF-A0A4Q3UAD6-F1
#
_entry.id   AF-A0A4Q3UAD6-F1
#
_cell.length_a   1.000
_cell.length_b   1.000
_cell.length_c   1.000
_cell.angle_alpha   90.00
_cell.angle_beta   90.00
_cell.angle_gamma   90.00
#
_symmetry.space_group_name_H-M   'P 1'
#
loop_
_entity.id
_entity.type
_entity.pdbx_description
1 polymer ?
#
loop_
_entity_poly.entity_id
_entity_poly.type
_entity_poly.pdbx_seq_one_letter_code
_entity_poly.pdbx_strand_id
1 'polypeptide(L)'
;VWESFTEKALHVSINQQEVTPQFNRLKKEGIYFSNMYASGDRTYKGLPAIFSGYPAMPNTTIIHSPSKSIKLEVLSRLFKEKGYATPFFYGGEPEFANIKSYLLQGGFDPIIGKNDFDDKDMNSKWGAHDGVVMKRVLEDLNKETKPFFAAWLTLTSHEPFETPVPIVFKGTDTKTKFLNSLQYTDQVVGEFIDSCKRQPWWNNTIVIITGDHGHLLPETGHRADDFRTPMLWLGGALAQKGIVIDKPVSQLDIAATISAQFGFDQAKFPFSKNVFNPFTKPWAFFTFNDGFGFVDSSGRLVYDNIGKRPIEREGNSGPGQVRAGKAMMETVY
;
A
#
# COMPACT_ATOMS: atom_id res chain seq x y z
N VAL A 1 2.01 -1.05 -5.33
CA VAL A 1 2.28 -0.72 -3.91
C VAL A 1 3.28 0.42 -3.91
N TRP A 2 2.87 1.58 -3.41
CA TRP A 2 3.64 2.81 -3.50
C TRP A 2 4.31 3.09 -2.15
N GLU A 3 5.63 2.97 -2.13
CA GLU A 3 6.50 3.26 -1.00
C GLU A 3 6.21 4.63 -0.38
N SER A 4 5.90 4.66 0.91
CA SER A 4 5.71 5.88 1.70
C SER A 4 4.61 6.84 1.18
N PHE A 5 3.68 6.36 0.35
CA PHE A 5 2.64 7.20 -0.23
C PHE A 5 1.51 7.52 0.77
N THR A 6 1.48 8.77 1.23
CA THR A 6 0.51 9.29 2.20
C THR A 6 -0.60 10.11 1.54
N GLU A 7 -1.82 10.02 2.09
CA GLU A 7 -2.98 10.82 1.68
C GLU A 7 -2.71 12.33 1.80
N LYS A 8 -1.88 12.71 2.79
CA LYS A 8 -1.53 14.10 3.05
C LYS A 8 -0.90 14.78 1.83
N ALA A 9 -0.13 14.05 1.02
CA ALA A 9 0.55 14.59 -0.16
C ALA A 9 -0.43 14.97 -1.29
N LEU A 10 -1.61 14.36 -1.34
CA LEU A 10 -2.63 14.66 -2.36
C LEU A 10 -3.14 16.10 -2.30
N HIS A 11 -3.01 16.73 -1.13
CA HIS A 11 -3.51 18.07 -0.84
C HIS A 11 -2.43 19.14 -0.85
N VAL A 12 -1.18 18.77 -1.18
CA VAL A 12 -0.06 19.71 -1.20
C VAL A 12 0.09 20.29 -2.60
N SER A 13 0.10 21.62 -2.67
CA SER A 13 0.47 22.38 -3.86
C SER A 13 1.47 23.48 -3.47
N ILE A 14 2.56 23.60 -4.22
CA ILE A 14 3.59 24.62 -4.01
C ILE A 14 3.67 25.43 -5.31
N ASN A 15 3.47 26.74 -5.24
CA ASN A 15 3.44 27.63 -6.42
C ASN A 15 2.48 27.13 -7.51
N GLN A 16 1.27 26.70 -7.11
CA GLN A 16 0.23 26.13 -8.00
C GLN A 16 0.60 24.81 -8.69
N GLN A 17 1.72 24.19 -8.32
CA GLN A 17 2.09 22.85 -8.77
C GLN A 17 1.71 21.84 -7.69
N GLU A 18 0.78 20.94 -8.00
CA GLU A 18 0.43 19.81 -7.13
C GLU A 18 1.61 18.85 -7.00
N VAL A 19 1.74 18.21 -5.83
CA VAL A 19 2.75 17.15 -5.62
C VAL A 19 2.39 15.88 -6.38
N THR A 20 1.11 15.53 -6.47
CA THR A 20 0.64 14.29 -7.14
C THR A 20 -0.45 14.56 -8.20
N PRO A 21 -0.15 15.34 -9.25
CA PRO A 21 -1.13 15.70 -10.27
C PRO A 21 -1.69 14.49 -11.04
N GLN A 22 -0.88 13.45 -11.29
CA GLN A 22 -1.33 12.26 -12.00
C GLN A 22 -2.30 11.45 -11.16
N PHE A 23 -1.99 11.19 -9.88
CA PHE A 23 -2.92 10.51 -8.98
C PHE A 23 -4.22 11.31 -8.80
N ASN A 24 -4.14 12.63 -8.66
CA ASN A 24 -5.31 13.51 -8.54
C ASN A 24 -6.20 13.50 -9.80
N ARG A 25 -5.62 13.32 -10.99
CA ARG A 25 -6.36 13.06 -12.24
C ARG A 25 -6.98 11.66 -12.21
N LEU A 26 -6.16 10.64 -12.00
CA LEU A 26 -6.55 9.23 -12.11
C LEU A 26 -7.63 8.83 -11.11
N LYS A 27 -7.65 9.41 -9.90
CA LYS A 27 -8.66 9.07 -8.88
C LYS A 27 -10.11 9.36 -9.32
N LYS A 28 -10.31 10.18 -10.35
CA LYS A 28 -11.61 10.46 -10.97
C LYS A 28 -12.07 9.37 -11.95
N GLU A 29 -11.18 8.47 -12.35
CA GLU A 29 -11.43 7.47 -13.40
C GLU A 29 -11.82 6.08 -12.84
N GLY A 30 -11.82 5.91 -11.52
CA GLY A 30 -11.94 4.61 -10.85
C GLY A 30 -12.77 4.64 -9.57
N ILE A 31 -12.44 3.76 -8.63
CA ILE A 31 -13.01 3.75 -7.28
C ILE A 31 -11.92 4.22 -6.32
N TYR A 32 -12.10 5.42 -5.78
CA TYR A 32 -11.15 6.06 -4.87
C TYR A 32 -11.60 5.90 -3.42
N PHE A 33 -10.70 5.43 -2.56
CA PHE A 33 -10.92 5.25 -1.14
C PHE A 33 -10.21 6.38 -0.41
N SER A 34 -10.95 7.43 -0.06
CA SER A 34 -10.38 8.63 0.56
C SER A 34 -10.07 8.45 2.04
N ASN A 35 -10.72 7.50 2.72
CA ASN A 35 -10.58 7.30 4.16
C ASN A 35 -9.94 5.95 4.51
N MET A 36 -8.80 5.68 3.89
CA MET A 36 -8.05 4.45 4.07
C MET A 36 -6.86 4.65 5.01
N TYR A 37 -6.62 3.64 5.87
CA TYR A 37 -5.50 3.61 6.81
C TYR A 37 -4.59 2.41 6.58
N ALA A 38 -3.28 2.69 6.49
CA ALA A 38 -2.23 1.68 6.57
C ALA A 38 -2.25 0.96 7.91
N SER A 39 -1.84 -0.30 7.94
CA SER A 39 -1.80 -1.07 9.20
C SER A 39 -0.61 -0.68 10.08
N GLY A 40 0.47 -0.16 9.49
CA GLY A 40 1.69 0.20 10.19
C GLY A 40 2.48 1.29 9.46
N ASP A 41 3.75 1.44 9.86
CA ASP A 41 4.65 2.55 9.55
C ASP A 41 5.89 2.13 8.75
N ARG A 42 5.91 0.88 8.26
CA ARG A 42 7.04 0.29 7.51
C ARG A 42 6.56 -0.67 6.44
N THR A 43 7.32 -0.79 5.35
CA THR A 43 7.05 -1.70 4.23
C THR A 43 6.86 -3.14 4.69
N TYR A 44 7.72 -3.65 5.58
CA TYR A 44 7.63 -5.01 6.13
C TYR A 44 6.38 -5.27 7.00
N LYS A 45 5.64 -4.22 7.40
CA LYS A 45 4.32 -4.30 8.04
C LYS A 45 3.20 -4.18 6.99
N GLY A 46 3.41 -3.32 5.99
CA GLY A 46 2.49 -3.09 4.88
C GLY A 46 2.26 -4.30 3.96
N LEU A 47 3.32 -5.03 3.58
CA LEU A 47 3.18 -6.15 2.63
C LEU A 47 2.31 -7.30 3.19
N PRO A 48 2.46 -7.74 4.45
CA PRO A 48 1.52 -8.66 5.09
C PRO A 48 0.10 -8.11 5.19
N ALA A 49 -0.05 -6.81 5.48
CA ALA A 49 -1.37 -6.19 5.54
C ALA A 49 -2.07 -6.23 4.17
N ILE A 50 -1.38 -5.87 3.10
CA ILE A 50 -1.93 -5.82 1.74
C ILE A 50 -2.22 -7.23 1.21
N PHE A 51 -1.25 -8.14 1.28
CA PHE A 51 -1.35 -9.44 0.60
C PHE A 51 -1.90 -10.58 1.44
N SER A 52 -1.84 -10.47 2.78
CA SER A 52 -2.36 -11.48 3.72
C SER A 52 -3.49 -10.95 4.59
N GLY A 53 -3.90 -9.68 4.44
CA GLY A 53 -4.86 -9.06 5.34
C GLY A 53 -4.41 -9.09 6.80
N TYR A 54 -3.10 -9.22 7.07
CA TYR A 54 -2.58 -9.47 8.41
C TYR A 54 -2.15 -8.17 9.10
N PRO A 55 -2.69 -7.86 10.29
CA PRO A 55 -2.42 -6.60 10.97
C PRO A 55 -0.97 -6.49 11.43
N ALA A 56 -0.44 -5.27 11.35
CA ALA A 56 0.83 -4.92 11.93
C ALA A 56 0.75 -4.92 13.47
N MET A 57 1.90 -5.17 14.10
CA MET A 57 2.06 -5.05 15.53
C MET A 57 3.03 -3.90 15.87
N PRO A 58 2.90 -3.28 17.06
CA PRO A 58 3.67 -2.06 17.37
C PRO A 58 5.19 -2.29 17.30
N ASN A 59 5.69 -3.34 17.96
CA ASN A 59 7.11 -3.65 18.13
C ASN A 59 7.60 -4.91 17.38
N THR A 60 6.78 -5.50 16.53
CA THR A 60 7.16 -6.71 15.77
C THR A 60 6.45 -6.78 14.43
N THR A 61 6.95 -7.62 13.53
CA THR A 61 6.27 -8.00 12.30
C THR A 61 6.28 -9.51 12.15
N ILE A 62 5.21 -10.05 11.60
CA ILE A 62 5.07 -11.49 11.38
C ILE A 62 6.14 -12.03 10.42
N ILE A 63 6.63 -11.23 9.47
CA ILE A 63 7.64 -11.70 8.49
C ILE A 63 9.03 -11.89 9.09
N HIS A 64 9.29 -11.32 10.27
CA HIS A 64 10.50 -11.63 11.06
C HIS A 64 10.38 -12.94 11.84
N SER A 65 9.21 -13.59 11.82
CA SER A 65 8.96 -14.90 12.41
C SER A 65 8.58 -15.91 11.32
N PRO A 66 9.54 -16.48 10.56
CA PRO A 66 9.24 -17.38 9.44
C PRO A 66 8.30 -18.55 9.79
N SER A 67 8.42 -19.10 11.01
CA SER A 67 7.55 -20.17 11.51
C SER A 67 6.08 -19.75 11.69
N LYS A 68 5.82 -18.45 11.86
CA LYS A 68 4.47 -17.85 11.87
C LYS A 68 4.07 -17.41 10.46
N SER A 69 4.94 -16.69 9.73
CA SER A 69 4.59 -16.12 8.42
C SER A 69 4.26 -17.17 7.36
N ILE A 70 4.88 -18.36 7.42
CA ILE A 70 4.60 -19.44 6.45
C ILE A 70 3.15 -19.94 6.52
N LYS A 71 2.47 -19.73 7.66
CA LYS A 71 1.07 -20.14 7.88
C LYS A 71 0.08 -19.13 7.31
N LEU A 72 0.53 -17.95 6.88
CA LEU A 72 -0.34 -16.96 6.28
C LEU A 72 -0.77 -17.40 4.89
N GLU A 73 -2.06 -17.22 4.61
CA GLU A 73 -2.49 -17.18 3.23
C GLU A 73 -2.04 -15.86 2.61
N VAL A 74 -1.53 -15.95 1.38
CA VAL A 74 -1.10 -14.78 0.61
C VAL A 74 -1.90 -14.80 -0.70
N LEU A 75 -2.43 -13.64 -1.11
CA LEU A 75 -3.25 -13.53 -2.33
C LEU A 75 -2.60 -14.21 -3.55
N SER A 76 -1.30 -13.99 -3.76
CA SER A 76 -0.58 -14.59 -4.89
C SER A 76 -0.65 -16.11 -4.90
N ARG A 77 -0.69 -16.80 -3.74
CA ARG A 77 -0.88 -18.25 -3.70
C ARG A 77 -2.24 -18.66 -4.27
N LEU A 78 -3.31 -17.97 -3.89
CA LEU A 78 -4.66 -18.24 -4.40
C LEU A 78 -4.74 -18.06 -5.92
N PHE A 79 -4.09 -17.02 -6.45
CA PHE A 79 -4.01 -16.79 -7.89
C PHE A 79 -3.11 -17.82 -8.61
N LYS A 80 -1.97 -18.18 -8.03
CA LYS A 80 -1.06 -19.21 -8.56
C LYS A 80 -1.76 -20.57 -8.65
N GLU A 81 -2.55 -20.94 -7.63
CA GLU A 81 -3.38 -22.15 -7.63
C GLU A 81 -4.44 -22.17 -8.74
N LYS A 82 -4.88 -20.98 -9.22
CA LYS A 82 -5.75 -20.83 -10.38
C LYS A 82 -5.01 -20.70 -11.71
N GLY A 83 -3.69 -20.93 -11.72
CA GLY A 83 -2.86 -20.90 -12.92
C GLY A 83 -2.43 -19.51 -13.38
N TYR A 84 -2.57 -18.48 -12.54
CA TYR A 84 -2.07 -17.15 -12.83
C TYR A 84 -0.55 -17.09 -12.67
N ALA A 85 0.11 -16.27 -13.49
CA ALA A 85 1.46 -15.81 -13.20
C ALA A 85 1.44 -14.83 -12.02
N THR A 86 2.46 -14.87 -11.15
CA THR A 86 2.50 -14.08 -9.91
C THR A 86 3.82 -13.33 -9.74
N PRO A 87 4.25 -12.51 -10.72
CA PRO A 87 5.52 -11.81 -10.61
C PRO A 87 5.47 -10.71 -9.54
N PHE A 88 6.57 -10.56 -8.81
CA PHE A 88 6.80 -9.42 -7.91
C PHE A 88 7.96 -8.58 -8.44
N PHE A 89 7.78 -7.27 -8.57
CA PHE A 89 8.76 -6.34 -9.10
C PHE A 89 9.20 -5.35 -8.02
N TYR A 90 10.52 -5.19 -7.88
CA TYR A 90 11.12 -4.23 -6.97
C TYR A 90 12.49 -3.77 -7.50
N GLY A 91 12.75 -2.46 -7.44
CA GLY A 91 14.03 -1.90 -7.88
C GLY A 91 15.17 -2.14 -6.89
N GLY A 92 14.86 -2.55 -5.65
CA GLY A 92 15.82 -2.72 -4.57
C GLY A 92 16.10 -4.18 -4.22
N GLU A 93 16.64 -4.41 -3.04
CA GLU A 93 17.01 -5.74 -2.54
C GLU A 93 15.88 -6.36 -1.70
N PRO A 94 15.13 -7.37 -2.22
CA PRO A 94 14.02 -7.97 -1.49
C PRO A 94 14.46 -8.77 -0.25
N GLU A 95 15.74 -9.14 -0.13
CA GLU A 95 16.31 -9.84 1.03
C GLU A 95 16.20 -9.02 2.32
N PHE A 96 16.10 -7.69 2.20
CA PHE A 96 15.96 -6.80 3.34
C PHE A 96 14.72 -7.14 4.18
N ALA A 97 14.87 -7.11 5.52
CA ALA A 97 13.79 -7.36 6.48
C ALA A 97 13.00 -8.67 6.28
N ASN A 98 13.63 -9.72 5.75
CA ASN A 98 12.98 -11.02 5.44
C ASN A 98 11.81 -10.95 4.43
N ILE A 99 11.71 -9.86 3.66
CA ILE A 99 10.63 -9.67 2.67
C ILE A 99 10.66 -10.79 1.62
N LYS A 100 11.83 -11.13 1.08
CA LYS A 100 11.99 -12.20 0.08
C LYS A 100 11.46 -13.54 0.57
N SER A 101 11.73 -13.89 1.82
CA SER A 101 11.25 -15.14 2.41
C SER A 101 9.72 -15.20 2.46
N TYR A 102 9.08 -14.11 2.90
CA TYR A 102 7.62 -13.99 2.89
C TYR A 102 7.05 -14.04 1.46
N LEU A 103 7.65 -13.33 0.50
CA LEU A 103 7.18 -13.32 -0.90
C LEU A 103 7.29 -14.69 -1.56
N LEU A 104 8.42 -15.39 -1.40
CA LEU A 104 8.63 -16.74 -1.92
C LEU A 104 7.62 -17.73 -1.32
N GLN A 105 7.46 -17.71 0.00
CA GLN A 105 6.46 -18.54 0.69
C GLN A 105 5.05 -18.22 0.19
N GLY A 106 4.75 -16.95 -0.04
CA GLY A 106 3.48 -16.46 -0.56
C GLY A 106 3.19 -16.84 -2.01
N GLY A 107 4.14 -17.45 -2.72
CA GLY A 107 3.93 -17.91 -4.09
C GLY A 107 4.17 -16.83 -5.16
N PHE A 108 4.83 -15.72 -4.83
CA PHE A 108 5.36 -14.82 -5.86
C PHE A 108 6.50 -15.48 -6.62
N ASP A 109 6.41 -15.46 -7.94
CA ASP A 109 7.31 -16.17 -8.83
C ASP A 109 7.15 -15.66 -10.29
N PRO A 110 8.18 -15.06 -10.89
CA PRO A 110 9.48 -14.73 -10.29
C PRO A 110 9.40 -13.53 -9.32
N ILE A 111 10.45 -13.35 -8.51
CA ILE A 111 10.72 -12.09 -7.78
C ILE A 111 11.85 -11.37 -8.50
N ILE A 112 11.52 -10.26 -9.15
CA ILE A 112 12.45 -9.37 -9.85
C ILE A 112 12.95 -8.34 -8.83
N GLY A 113 14.25 -8.36 -8.54
CA GLY A 113 14.93 -7.43 -7.64
C GLY A 113 16.06 -6.67 -8.33
N LYS A 114 16.84 -5.89 -7.57
CA LYS A 114 17.94 -5.08 -8.08
C LYS A 114 18.93 -5.82 -9.00
N ASN A 115 19.18 -7.11 -8.73
CA ASN A 115 20.14 -7.92 -9.48
C ASN A 115 19.62 -8.38 -10.86
N ASP A 116 18.35 -8.11 -11.17
CA ASP A 116 17.71 -8.43 -12.45
C ASP A 116 17.68 -7.23 -13.42
N PHE A 117 18.39 -6.15 -13.07
CA PHE A 117 18.54 -4.91 -13.84
C PHE A 117 20.01 -4.65 -14.17
N ASP A 118 20.28 -3.86 -15.22
CA ASP A 118 21.64 -3.49 -15.60
C ASP A 118 22.29 -2.60 -14.53
N ASP A 119 23.61 -2.74 -14.33
CA ASP A 119 24.37 -1.91 -13.36
C ASP A 119 24.20 -0.40 -13.61
N LYS A 120 24.07 0.02 -14.87
CA LYS A 120 23.85 1.44 -15.24
C LYS A 120 22.53 2.00 -14.72
N ASP A 121 21.56 1.12 -14.46
CA ASP A 121 20.22 1.47 -13.97
C ASP A 121 20.15 1.46 -12.44
N MET A 122 21.21 1.02 -11.74
CA MET A 122 21.37 1.12 -10.28
C MET A 122 21.76 2.53 -9.87
N ASN A 123 20.88 3.48 -10.14
CA ASN A 123 21.15 4.91 -10.09
C ASN A 123 20.63 5.61 -8.81
N SER A 124 20.31 4.85 -7.77
CA SER A 124 20.03 5.36 -6.42
C SER A 124 20.79 4.56 -5.37
N LYS A 125 20.84 5.08 -4.13
CA LYS A 125 21.42 4.35 -2.99
C LYS A 125 20.83 2.95 -2.78
N TRP A 126 19.56 2.73 -3.13
CA TRP A 126 18.84 1.50 -2.82
C TRP A 126 18.62 0.57 -4.02
N GLY A 127 18.89 1.04 -5.23
CA GLY A 127 18.69 0.28 -6.47
C GLY A 127 18.12 1.12 -7.61
N ALA A 128 17.31 0.51 -8.47
CA ALA A 128 16.73 1.19 -9.63
C ALA A 128 15.58 2.13 -9.23
N HIS A 129 15.57 3.33 -9.81
CA HIS A 129 14.42 4.24 -9.75
C HIS A 129 13.18 3.69 -10.46
N ASP A 130 12.00 4.18 -10.05
CA ASP A 130 10.70 3.64 -10.46
C ASP A 130 10.47 3.66 -11.98
N GLY A 131 11.02 4.63 -12.71
CA GLY A 131 10.89 4.69 -14.17
C GLY A 131 11.58 3.52 -14.89
N VAL A 132 12.65 2.95 -14.31
CA VAL A 132 13.32 1.74 -14.84
C VAL A 132 12.42 0.52 -14.58
N VAL A 133 11.97 0.36 -13.32
CA VAL A 133 11.14 -0.78 -12.92
C VAL A 133 9.83 -0.79 -13.69
N MET A 134 9.20 0.36 -13.89
CA MET A 134 7.99 0.52 -14.71
C MET A 134 8.14 -0.08 -16.11
N LYS A 135 9.25 0.20 -16.79
CA LYS A 135 9.50 -0.33 -18.15
C LYS A 135 9.59 -1.85 -18.12
N ARG A 136 10.28 -2.41 -17.13
CA ARG A 136 10.39 -3.86 -16.95
C ARG A 136 9.04 -4.51 -16.64
N VAL A 137 8.23 -3.89 -15.78
CA VAL A 137 6.86 -4.36 -15.49
C VAL A 137 6.03 -4.43 -16.77
N LEU A 138 6.02 -3.37 -17.58
CA LEU A 138 5.26 -3.34 -18.84
C LEU A 138 5.77 -4.37 -19.84
N GLU A 139 7.09 -4.51 -19.97
CA GLU A 139 7.70 -5.49 -20.88
C GLU A 139 7.32 -6.93 -20.50
N ASP A 140 7.44 -7.29 -19.23
CA ASP A 140 7.18 -8.65 -18.76
C ASP A 140 5.68 -8.98 -18.84
N LEU A 141 4.80 -8.05 -18.42
CA LEU A 141 3.35 -8.26 -18.51
C LEU A 141 2.84 -8.34 -19.95
N ASN A 142 3.48 -7.64 -20.90
CA ASN A 142 3.10 -7.70 -22.32
C ASN A 142 3.50 -9.02 -22.99
N LYS A 143 4.49 -9.73 -22.44
CA LYS A 143 4.93 -11.05 -22.92
C LYS A 143 4.21 -12.19 -22.21
N GLU A 144 3.52 -11.92 -21.10
CA GLU A 144 2.82 -12.94 -20.34
C GLU A 144 1.64 -13.50 -21.15
N THR A 145 1.54 -14.82 -21.16
CA THR A 145 0.50 -15.57 -21.89
C THR A 145 -0.59 -16.09 -20.96
N LYS A 146 -0.31 -16.15 -19.65
CA LYS A 146 -1.24 -16.49 -18.59
C LYS A 146 -1.98 -15.25 -18.08
N PRO A 147 -3.13 -15.38 -17.42
CA PRO A 147 -3.61 -14.29 -16.59
C PRO A 147 -2.60 -14.02 -15.46
N PHE A 148 -2.51 -12.79 -14.96
CA PHE A 148 -1.50 -12.42 -13.97
C PHE A 148 -2.10 -11.77 -12.72
N PHE A 149 -1.48 -12.06 -11.57
CA PHE A 149 -1.57 -11.28 -10.34
C PHE A 149 -0.17 -10.72 -10.06
N ALA A 150 0.11 -9.55 -10.61
CA ALA A 150 1.41 -8.91 -10.51
C ALA A 150 1.43 -7.87 -9.38
N ALA A 151 2.55 -7.79 -8.68
CA ALA A 151 2.78 -6.77 -7.67
C ALA A 151 4.04 -5.98 -7.99
N TRP A 152 3.96 -4.66 -7.95
CA TRP A 152 5.11 -3.77 -8.04
C TRP A 152 5.19 -2.92 -6.77
N LEU A 153 6.34 -2.99 -6.09
CA LEU A 153 6.72 -2.11 -5.00
C LEU A 153 7.64 -1.01 -5.54
N THR A 154 7.22 0.26 -5.42
CA THR A 154 8.07 1.40 -5.80
C THR A 154 9.22 1.59 -4.80
N LEU A 155 10.21 2.41 -5.15
CA LEU A 155 11.40 2.63 -4.31
C LEU A 155 11.81 4.11 -4.18
N THR A 156 11.52 4.96 -5.17
CA THR A 156 12.14 6.31 -5.23
C THR A 156 11.77 7.21 -4.06
N SER A 157 10.58 7.01 -3.50
CA SER A 157 10.09 7.74 -2.33
C SER A 157 10.63 7.25 -0.98
N HIS A 158 11.72 6.49 -0.97
CA HIS A 158 12.48 6.09 0.22
C HIS A 158 13.63 7.07 0.52
N GLU A 159 14.00 7.28 1.79
CA GLU A 159 15.11 8.18 2.14
C GLU A 159 16.43 7.71 1.49
N PRO A 160 17.32 8.60 1.00
CA PRO A 160 17.32 10.05 1.18
C PRO A 160 16.47 10.84 0.18
N PHE A 161 15.52 10.18 -0.50
CA PHE A 161 14.57 10.76 -1.47
C PHE A 161 15.26 11.35 -2.71
N GLU A 162 16.24 10.59 -3.22
CA GLU A 162 16.94 10.90 -4.47
C GLU A 162 16.00 10.74 -5.67
N THR A 163 16.15 11.59 -6.69
CA THR A 163 15.40 11.48 -7.94
C THR A 163 16.36 11.55 -9.14
N PRO A 164 16.11 10.80 -10.22
CA PRO A 164 17.00 10.79 -11.39
C PRO A 164 16.75 11.99 -12.33
N VAL A 165 15.86 12.91 -11.93
CA VAL A 165 15.47 14.11 -12.69
C VAL A 165 15.65 15.35 -11.82
N PRO A 166 15.76 16.54 -12.43
CA PRO A 166 15.80 17.80 -11.68
C PRO A 166 14.60 17.96 -10.74
N ILE A 167 14.83 18.55 -9.57
CA ILE A 167 13.78 18.84 -8.59
C ILE A 167 12.77 19.85 -9.16
N VAL A 168 11.49 19.65 -8.80
CA VAL A 168 10.38 20.54 -9.11
C VAL A 168 10.23 21.59 -8.01
N PHE A 169 10.27 21.15 -6.75
CA PHE A 169 10.15 22.04 -5.59
C PHE A 169 11.54 22.40 -5.04
N LYS A 170 11.83 23.69 -4.95
CA LYS A 170 13.12 24.20 -4.44
C LYS A 170 13.22 24.03 -2.93
N GLY A 171 14.29 23.39 -2.48
CA GLY A 171 14.61 23.20 -1.06
C GLY A 171 15.49 21.97 -0.87
N THR A 172 16.22 21.92 0.24
CA THR A 172 17.14 20.81 0.56
C THR A 172 16.78 20.09 1.85
N ASP A 173 15.75 20.57 2.55
CA ASP A 173 15.20 19.94 3.74
C ASP A 173 14.50 18.61 3.38
N THR A 174 14.37 17.74 4.38
CA THR A 174 13.82 16.39 4.23
C THR A 174 12.41 16.39 3.64
N LYS A 175 11.56 17.34 4.05
CA LYS A 175 10.18 17.44 3.55
C LYS A 175 10.16 17.80 2.07
N THR A 176 10.94 18.80 1.65
CA THR A 176 11.01 19.17 0.24
C THR A 176 11.56 18.03 -0.63
N LYS A 177 12.58 17.32 -0.16
CA LYS A 177 13.10 16.13 -0.87
C LYS A 177 12.05 15.02 -0.98
N PHE A 178 11.37 14.72 0.12
CA PHE A 178 10.27 13.75 0.13
C PHE A 178 9.17 14.10 -0.88
N LEU A 179 8.70 15.36 -0.89
CA LEU A 179 7.68 15.80 -1.85
C LEU A 179 8.16 15.70 -3.31
N ASN A 180 9.43 16.00 -3.61
CA ASN A 180 9.98 15.80 -4.95
C ASN A 180 10.03 14.32 -5.35
N SER A 181 10.37 13.41 -4.42
CA SER A 181 10.37 11.97 -4.70
C SER A 181 8.97 11.41 -4.96
N LEU A 182 7.96 11.90 -4.24
CA LEU A 182 6.55 11.58 -4.51
C LEU A 182 6.12 12.14 -5.87
N GLN A 183 6.50 13.37 -6.20
CA GLN A 183 6.18 13.96 -7.50
C GLN A 183 6.80 13.18 -8.67
N TYR A 184 8.05 12.72 -8.54
CA TYR A 184 8.68 11.87 -9.55
C TYR A 184 7.91 10.55 -9.70
N THR A 185 7.64 9.87 -8.59
CA THR A 185 6.92 8.59 -8.61
C THR A 185 5.50 8.75 -9.15
N ASP A 186 4.84 9.87 -8.88
CA ASP A 186 3.53 10.23 -9.44
C ASP A 186 3.56 10.35 -10.96
N GLN A 187 4.58 10.99 -11.54
CA GLN A 187 4.73 11.03 -13.00
C GLN A 187 4.91 9.63 -13.57
N VAL A 188 5.79 8.81 -12.98
CA VAL A 188 6.02 7.43 -13.43
C VAL A 188 4.73 6.60 -13.34
N VAL A 189 3.97 6.70 -12.24
CA VAL A 189 2.70 5.99 -12.08
C VAL A 189 1.66 6.47 -13.10
N GLY A 190 1.60 7.76 -13.40
CA GLY A 190 0.75 8.30 -14.46
C GLY A 190 1.08 7.71 -15.83
N GLU A 191 2.37 7.74 -16.20
CA GLU A 191 2.88 7.15 -17.44
C GLU A 191 2.64 5.65 -17.52
N PHE A 192 2.80 4.93 -16.40
CA PHE A 192 2.51 3.51 -16.29
C PHE A 192 1.05 3.24 -16.63
N ILE A 193 0.12 3.92 -15.96
CA ILE A 193 -1.32 3.71 -16.18
C ILE A 193 -1.73 4.09 -17.60
N ASP A 194 -1.23 5.20 -18.16
CA ASP A 194 -1.53 5.58 -19.53
C ASP A 194 -0.93 4.59 -20.55
N SER A 195 0.18 3.92 -20.22
CA SER A 195 0.74 2.82 -21.00
C SER A 195 -0.07 1.54 -20.89
N CYS A 196 -0.52 1.18 -19.68
CA CYS A 196 -1.42 0.06 -19.43
C CYS A 196 -2.71 0.17 -20.25
N LYS A 197 -3.32 1.36 -20.30
CA LYS A 197 -4.56 1.63 -21.08
C LYS A 197 -4.45 1.31 -22.57
N ARG A 198 -3.23 1.31 -23.13
CA ARG A 198 -2.96 0.99 -24.54
C ARG A 198 -2.70 -0.49 -24.79
N GLN A 199 -2.61 -1.31 -23.75
CA GLN A 199 -2.30 -2.73 -23.89
C GLN A 199 -3.57 -3.56 -24.15
N PRO A 200 -3.48 -4.67 -24.91
CA PRO A 200 -4.62 -5.55 -25.19
C PRO A 200 -5.30 -6.11 -23.93
N TRP A 201 -4.55 -6.29 -22.84
CA TRP A 201 -5.04 -6.85 -21.59
C TRP A 201 -5.82 -5.85 -20.72
N TRP A 202 -5.75 -4.53 -20.96
CA TRP A 202 -6.34 -3.51 -20.10
C TRP A 202 -7.83 -3.73 -19.77
N ASN A 203 -8.61 -4.13 -20.80
CA ASN A 203 -10.05 -4.35 -20.66
C ASN A 203 -10.40 -5.49 -19.70
N ASN A 204 -9.45 -6.37 -19.39
CA ASN A 204 -9.61 -7.51 -18.49
C ASN A 204 -8.73 -7.39 -17.23
N THR A 205 -8.22 -6.21 -16.92
CA THR A 205 -7.31 -5.99 -15.78
C THR A 205 -7.92 -5.01 -14.80
N ILE A 206 -7.75 -5.30 -13.50
CA ILE A 206 -7.92 -4.36 -12.39
C ILE A 206 -6.52 -3.93 -11.93
N VAL A 207 -6.31 -2.64 -11.73
CA VAL A 207 -5.08 -2.09 -11.15
C VAL A 207 -5.40 -1.43 -9.82
N ILE A 208 -4.69 -1.78 -8.76
CA ILE A 208 -4.86 -1.19 -7.43
C ILE A 208 -3.58 -0.44 -7.07
N ILE A 209 -3.72 0.88 -6.90
CA ILE A 209 -2.65 1.76 -6.41
C ILE A 209 -2.94 2.01 -4.93
N THR A 210 -1.96 1.76 -4.07
CA THR A 210 -2.08 2.05 -2.64
C THR A 210 -0.72 2.27 -2.00
N GLY A 211 -0.68 3.11 -0.96
CA GLY A 211 0.48 3.24 -0.09
C GLY A 211 0.70 1.99 0.76
N ASP A 212 1.96 1.66 1.03
CA ASP A 212 2.35 0.51 1.83
C ASP A 212 2.33 0.77 3.34
N HIS A 213 2.60 2.00 3.77
CA HIS A 213 2.57 2.36 5.18
C HIS A 213 2.27 3.84 5.44
N GLY A 214 2.00 4.16 6.71
CA GLY A 214 1.88 5.53 7.19
C GLY A 214 3.21 6.28 7.16
N HIS A 215 3.16 7.60 6.99
CA HIS A 215 4.35 8.45 6.91
C HIS A 215 4.15 9.76 7.69
N LEU A 216 5.17 10.23 8.41
CA LEU A 216 5.10 11.42 9.26
C LEU A 216 5.01 12.73 8.47
N LEU A 217 5.60 12.76 7.27
CA LEU A 217 5.59 13.94 6.40
C LEU A 217 4.46 13.90 5.38
N PRO A 218 3.92 15.06 4.94
CA PRO A 218 4.06 16.34 5.63
C PRO A 218 3.38 16.30 7.01
N GLU A 219 3.85 17.09 7.96
CA GLU A 219 3.34 17.09 9.33
C GLU A 219 1.94 17.72 9.41
N THR A 220 1.02 17.08 10.14
CA THR A 220 -0.30 17.66 10.46
C THR A 220 -0.50 17.92 11.95
N GLY A 221 0.35 17.33 12.80
CA GLY A 221 0.18 17.34 14.26
C GLY A 221 -0.80 16.28 14.78
N HIS A 222 -1.45 15.52 13.89
CA HIS A 222 -2.39 14.46 14.24
C HIS A 222 -1.85 13.11 13.80
N ARG A 223 -1.64 12.21 14.77
CA ARG A 223 -1.05 10.90 14.52
C ARG A 223 -1.94 10.03 13.65
N ALA A 224 -3.27 10.16 13.75
CA ALA A 224 -4.16 9.40 12.88
C ALA A 224 -3.95 9.74 11.38
N ASP A 225 -3.60 10.98 11.05
CA ASP A 225 -3.34 11.38 9.66
C ASP A 225 -2.06 10.77 9.10
N ASP A 226 -1.08 10.48 9.95
CA ASP A 226 0.18 9.84 9.54
C ASP A 226 -0.09 8.43 8.97
N PHE A 227 -1.17 7.77 9.36
CA PHE A 227 -1.53 6.44 8.88
C PHE A 227 -2.49 6.46 7.69
N ARG A 228 -2.93 7.64 7.23
CA ARG A 228 -3.79 7.71 6.04
C ARG A 228 -2.97 7.50 4.77
N THR A 229 -3.34 6.47 4.02
CA THR A 229 -2.76 6.17 2.71
C THR A 229 -3.87 6.12 1.66
N PRO A 230 -3.63 6.59 0.43
CA PRO A 230 -4.63 6.50 -0.62
C PRO A 230 -4.80 5.04 -1.06
N MET A 231 -6.01 4.70 -1.51
CA MET A 231 -6.20 3.55 -2.38
C MET A 231 -7.09 3.93 -3.56
N LEU A 232 -6.69 3.49 -4.74
CA LEU A 232 -7.40 3.73 -5.98
C LEU A 232 -7.45 2.43 -6.79
N TRP A 233 -8.66 2.01 -7.12
CA TRP A 233 -8.91 0.91 -8.06
C TRP A 233 -9.19 1.50 -9.43
N LEU A 234 -8.44 1.06 -10.43
CA LEU A 234 -8.55 1.38 -11.85
C LEU A 234 -8.71 0.10 -12.67
N GLY A 235 -8.84 0.25 -13.99
CA GLY A 235 -8.84 -0.88 -14.92
C GLY A 235 -10.06 -0.90 -15.82
N GLY A 236 -9.93 -1.61 -16.95
CA GLY A 236 -11.05 -1.82 -17.86
C GLY A 236 -12.08 -2.80 -17.31
N ALA A 237 -11.66 -3.72 -16.44
CA ALA A 237 -12.53 -4.72 -15.82
C ALA A 237 -13.43 -4.19 -14.69
N LEU A 238 -13.27 -2.92 -14.28
CA LEU A 238 -14.15 -2.33 -13.27
C LEU A 238 -15.55 -2.06 -13.84
N ALA A 239 -16.56 -2.64 -13.20
CA ALA A 239 -17.97 -2.44 -13.55
C ALA A 239 -18.47 -1.02 -13.23
N GLN A 240 -17.89 -0.36 -12.21
CA GLN A 240 -18.25 0.99 -11.79
C GLN A 240 -17.00 1.86 -11.65
N LYS A 241 -17.13 3.14 -12.02
CA LYS A 241 -16.04 4.12 -12.07
C LYS A 241 -16.56 5.49 -11.62
N GLY A 242 -15.67 6.38 -11.21
CA GLY A 242 -16.02 7.70 -10.69
C GLY A 242 -16.64 7.67 -9.29
N ILE A 243 -16.34 6.63 -8.49
CA ILE A 243 -16.88 6.45 -7.15
C ILE A 243 -15.86 6.87 -6.11
N VAL A 244 -16.33 7.55 -5.06
CA VAL A 244 -15.55 7.82 -3.86
C VAL A 244 -16.15 7.04 -2.69
N ILE A 245 -15.32 6.26 -2.01
CA ILE A 245 -15.63 5.57 -0.76
C ILE A 245 -14.93 6.31 0.36
N ASP A 246 -15.71 6.98 1.21
CA ASP A 246 -15.27 7.86 2.29
C ASP A 246 -15.43 7.26 3.70
N LYS A 247 -16.05 6.07 3.79
CA LYS A 247 -16.10 5.29 5.04
C LYS A 247 -14.70 4.76 5.40
N PRO A 248 -14.38 4.59 6.69
CA PRO A 248 -13.12 3.99 7.13
C PRO A 248 -12.85 2.64 6.48
N VAL A 249 -11.67 2.52 5.86
CA VAL A 249 -11.15 1.29 5.25
C VAL A 249 -9.77 1.00 5.81
N SER A 250 -9.51 -0.28 6.10
CA SER A 250 -8.19 -0.74 6.49
C SER A 250 -7.43 -1.26 5.28
N GLN A 251 -6.11 -1.06 5.26
CA GLN A 251 -5.21 -1.74 4.32
C GLN A 251 -5.34 -3.26 4.32
N LEU A 252 -5.75 -3.83 5.46
CA LEU A 252 -6.06 -5.25 5.59
C LEU A 252 -7.16 -5.70 4.64
N ASP A 253 -8.10 -4.82 4.33
CA ASP A 253 -9.34 -5.11 3.63
C ASP A 253 -9.13 -5.42 2.15
N ILE A 254 -7.94 -5.10 1.61
CA ILE A 254 -7.56 -5.41 0.23
C ILE A 254 -7.68 -6.92 -0.02
N ALA A 255 -7.20 -7.75 0.90
CA ALA A 255 -7.14 -9.20 0.73
C ALA A 255 -8.54 -9.85 0.59
N ALA A 256 -9.45 -9.61 1.54
CA ALA A 256 -10.81 -10.15 1.46
C ALA A 256 -11.63 -9.48 0.34
N THR A 257 -11.39 -8.21 0.02
CA THR A 257 -12.10 -7.53 -1.08
C THR A 257 -11.73 -8.17 -2.42
N ILE A 258 -10.44 -8.36 -2.71
CA ILE A 258 -10.00 -9.07 -3.92
C ILE A 258 -10.54 -10.50 -3.91
N SER A 259 -10.40 -11.23 -2.80
CA SER A 259 -10.89 -12.59 -2.68
C SER A 259 -12.38 -12.72 -3.00
N ALA A 260 -13.19 -11.77 -2.51
CA ALA A 260 -14.62 -11.73 -2.81
C ALA A 260 -14.91 -11.51 -4.31
N GLN A 261 -14.14 -10.66 -5.00
CA GLN A 261 -14.34 -10.41 -6.43
C GLN A 261 -13.96 -11.61 -7.30
N PHE A 262 -13.01 -12.44 -6.86
CA PHE A 262 -12.53 -13.62 -7.59
C PHE A 262 -13.13 -14.94 -7.09
N GLY A 263 -14.09 -14.90 -6.15
CA GLY A 263 -14.76 -16.07 -5.62
C GLY A 263 -13.87 -16.97 -4.74
N PHE A 264 -12.80 -16.42 -4.17
CA PHE A 264 -11.97 -17.11 -3.19
C PHE A 264 -12.59 -17.08 -1.79
N ASP A 265 -12.20 -18.04 -0.97
CA ASP A 265 -12.63 -18.10 0.42
C ASP A 265 -12.03 -16.94 1.25
N GLN A 266 -12.90 -16.02 1.65
CA GLN A 266 -12.53 -14.86 2.48
C GLN A 266 -12.13 -15.26 3.90
N ALA A 267 -12.54 -16.44 4.40
CA ALA A 267 -12.20 -16.91 5.75
C ALA A 267 -10.69 -17.15 5.92
N LYS A 268 -9.95 -17.29 4.83
CA LYS A 268 -8.48 -17.34 4.81
C LYS A 268 -7.82 -16.04 5.28
N PHE A 269 -8.56 -14.93 5.34
CA PHE A 269 -8.08 -13.61 5.76
C PHE A 269 -8.89 -13.09 6.96
N PRO A 270 -8.69 -13.62 8.17
CA PRO A 270 -9.59 -13.44 9.32
C PRO A 270 -9.69 -12.00 9.83
N PHE A 271 -8.70 -11.16 9.55
CA PHE A 271 -8.67 -9.74 9.95
C PHE A 271 -9.09 -8.79 8.81
N SER A 272 -9.44 -9.34 7.64
CA SER A 272 -9.80 -8.59 6.45
C SER A 272 -11.30 -8.63 6.21
N LYS A 273 -11.85 -7.56 5.62
CA LYS A 273 -13.27 -7.49 5.25
C LYS A 273 -13.45 -7.05 3.81
N ASN A 274 -14.49 -7.54 3.15
CA ASN A 274 -14.88 -7.05 1.84
C ASN A 274 -15.52 -5.66 1.96
N VAL A 275 -14.82 -4.63 1.45
CA VAL A 275 -15.28 -3.22 1.52
C VAL A 275 -16.52 -2.95 0.69
N PHE A 276 -16.76 -3.75 -0.36
CA PHE A 276 -17.91 -3.60 -1.26
C PHE A 276 -19.18 -4.28 -0.74
N ASN A 277 -19.09 -5.08 0.32
CA ASN A 277 -20.27 -5.60 0.98
C ASN A 277 -20.97 -4.46 1.77
N PRO A 278 -22.24 -4.12 1.47
CA PRO A 278 -22.94 -3.02 2.11
C PRO A 278 -23.21 -3.25 3.61
N PHE A 279 -23.15 -4.50 4.07
CA PHE A 279 -23.34 -4.87 5.48
C PHE A 279 -22.03 -4.84 6.29
N THR A 280 -20.88 -4.63 5.64
CA THR A 280 -19.59 -4.54 6.30
C THR A 280 -19.52 -3.28 7.16
N LYS A 281 -19.32 -3.45 8.48
CA LYS A 281 -19.06 -2.34 9.40
C LYS A 281 -17.71 -1.69 9.07
N PRO A 282 -17.65 -0.37 8.84
CA PRO A 282 -16.40 0.31 8.51
C PRO A 282 -15.52 0.44 9.75
N TRP A 283 -14.27 0.01 9.63
CA TRP A 283 -13.26 0.22 10.65
C TRP A 283 -11.86 0.12 10.05
N ALA A 284 -10.89 0.74 10.72
CA ALA A 284 -9.48 0.56 10.43
C ALA A 284 -8.66 0.49 11.73
N PHE A 285 -7.59 -0.28 11.69
CA PHE A 285 -6.66 -0.47 12.79
C PHE A 285 -5.23 -0.25 12.30
N PHE A 286 -4.45 0.49 13.07
CA PHE A 286 -3.05 0.74 12.79
C PHE A 286 -2.20 0.73 14.05
N THR A 287 -0.91 0.48 13.91
CA THR A 287 0.04 0.45 15.02
C THR A 287 1.27 1.30 14.75
N PHE A 288 1.87 1.81 15.82
CA PHE A 288 3.09 2.63 15.80
C PHE A 288 3.82 2.45 17.12
N ASN A 289 5.15 2.40 17.14
CA ASN A 289 5.98 2.33 18.36
C ASN A 289 5.32 1.46 19.46
N ASP A 290 4.85 2.07 20.55
CA ASP A 290 4.13 1.41 21.65
C ASP A 290 2.63 1.79 21.72
N GLY A 291 1.97 1.95 20.59
CA GLY A 291 0.59 2.40 20.52
C GLY A 291 -0.18 1.83 19.33
N PHE A 292 -1.48 2.11 19.34
CA PHE A 292 -2.38 1.76 18.26
C PHE A 292 -3.37 2.88 17.96
N GLY A 293 -3.93 2.86 16.77
CA GLY A 293 -5.12 3.62 16.43
C GLY A 293 -6.26 2.71 16.00
N PHE A 294 -7.47 3.13 16.32
CA PHE A 294 -8.70 2.48 15.88
C PHE A 294 -9.66 3.55 15.37
N VAL A 295 -10.14 3.36 14.15
CA VAL A 295 -11.04 4.26 13.44
C VAL A 295 -12.29 3.50 13.05
N ASP A 296 -13.46 4.07 13.29
CA ASP A 296 -14.75 3.52 12.85
C ASP A 296 -15.72 4.65 12.52
N SER A 297 -16.99 4.32 12.25
CA SER A 297 -18.01 5.32 11.93
C SER A 297 -18.29 6.33 13.05
N SER A 298 -17.87 6.08 14.28
CA SER A 298 -18.08 7.00 15.40
C SER A 298 -16.93 7.98 15.59
N GLY A 299 -15.74 7.70 15.06
CA GLY A 299 -14.60 8.60 15.11
C GLY A 299 -13.24 7.90 15.11
N ARG A 300 -12.22 8.67 15.49
CA ARG A 300 -10.81 8.25 15.50
C ARG A 300 -10.29 8.23 16.93
N LEU A 301 -9.54 7.20 17.30
CA LEU A 301 -8.86 7.12 18.59
C LEU A 301 -7.43 6.64 18.41
N VAL A 302 -6.49 7.31 19.06
CA VAL A 302 -5.10 6.89 19.16
C VAL A 302 -4.77 6.64 20.63
N TYR A 303 -4.22 5.48 20.93
CA TYR A 303 -3.93 5.00 22.28
C TYR A 303 -2.44 4.74 22.47
N ASP A 304 -1.91 5.27 23.56
CA ASP A 304 -0.55 4.98 24.04
C ASP A 304 -0.61 3.81 25.03
N ASN A 305 0.03 2.68 24.69
CA ASN A 305 0.03 1.50 25.55
C ASN A 305 0.89 1.68 26.81
N ILE A 306 1.94 2.52 26.75
CA ILE A 306 2.80 2.81 27.92
C ILE A 306 2.05 3.68 28.90
N GLY A 307 1.56 4.84 28.44
CA GLY A 307 0.77 5.76 29.26
C GLY A 307 -0.63 5.25 29.60
N LYS A 308 -1.07 4.13 29.00
CA LYS A 308 -2.39 3.50 29.16
C LYS A 308 -3.55 4.47 28.97
N ARG A 309 -3.39 5.45 28.08
CA ARG A 309 -4.36 6.52 27.84
C ARG A 309 -4.49 6.85 26.36
N PRO A 310 -5.66 7.31 25.92
CA PRO A 310 -5.78 7.94 24.61
C PRO A 310 -4.96 9.22 24.54
N ILE A 311 -4.25 9.40 23.43
CA ILE A 311 -3.44 10.59 23.13
C ILE A 311 -4.05 11.44 22.01
N GLU A 312 -5.01 10.88 21.26
CA GLU A 312 -5.80 11.59 20.27
C GLU A 312 -7.22 11.02 20.26
N ARG A 313 -8.22 11.89 20.11
CA ARG A 313 -9.63 11.54 19.98
C ARG A 313 -10.32 12.52 19.06
N GLU A 314 -11.17 12.00 18.19
CA GLU A 314 -12.09 12.78 17.37
C GLU A 314 -13.43 12.06 17.25
N GLY A 315 -14.50 12.84 17.10
CA GLY A 315 -15.86 12.32 17.05
C GLY A 315 -16.28 11.76 18.40
N ASN A 316 -17.19 10.79 18.37
CA ASN A 316 -17.70 10.10 19.56
C ASN A 316 -16.82 8.91 19.96
N SER A 317 -15.49 9.01 19.76
CA SER A 317 -14.57 7.92 20.04
C SER A 317 -14.29 7.73 21.53
N GLY A 318 -14.22 6.47 21.97
CA GLY A 318 -14.44 6.13 23.37
C GLY A 318 -13.87 4.79 23.84
N PRO A 319 -14.36 4.30 24.99
CA PRO A 319 -13.95 3.00 25.54
C PRO A 319 -14.16 1.82 24.59
N GLY A 320 -15.12 1.91 23.65
CA GLY A 320 -15.36 0.89 22.62
C GLY A 320 -14.14 0.66 21.73
N GLN A 321 -13.59 1.72 21.15
CA GLN A 321 -12.38 1.66 20.32
C GLN A 321 -11.16 1.20 21.11
N VAL A 322 -11.03 1.61 22.37
CA VAL A 322 -9.93 1.13 23.23
C VAL A 322 -10.03 -0.39 23.42
N ARG A 323 -11.23 -0.92 23.70
CA ARG A 323 -11.44 -2.38 23.81
C ARG A 323 -11.17 -3.09 22.48
N ALA A 324 -11.66 -2.55 21.38
CA ALA A 324 -11.48 -3.13 20.05
C ALA A 324 -10.00 -3.21 19.65
N GLY A 325 -9.25 -2.12 19.83
CA GLY A 325 -7.81 -2.11 19.52
C GLY A 325 -6.98 -3.02 20.44
N LYS A 326 -7.32 -3.12 21.73
CA LYS A 326 -6.69 -4.10 22.63
C LYS A 326 -6.99 -5.54 22.22
N ALA A 327 -8.25 -5.85 21.93
CA ALA A 327 -8.66 -7.16 21.44
C ALA A 327 -7.95 -7.52 20.12
N MET A 328 -7.76 -6.55 19.21
CA MET A 328 -6.99 -6.76 17.98
C MET A 328 -5.55 -7.16 18.27
N MET A 329 -4.84 -6.42 19.14
CA MET A 329 -3.47 -6.75 19.51
C MET A 329 -3.34 -8.12 20.22
N GLU A 330 -4.31 -8.48 21.07
CA GLU A 330 -4.33 -9.78 21.77
C GLU A 330 -4.60 -10.94 20.82
N THR A 331 -5.50 -10.78 19.85
CA THR A 331 -5.87 -11.84 18.90
C THR A 331 -4.77 -12.15 17.89
N VAL A 332 -3.92 -11.16 17.59
CA VAL A 332 -2.85 -11.26 16.59
C VAL A 332 -1.58 -11.90 17.14
N TYR A 333 -1.38 -11.88 18.46
CA TYR A 333 -0.17 -12.37 19.12
C TYR A 333 -0.04 -13.90 19.11
#